data_AF-A0A8J1Z0E2-F1
#
_entry.id   AF-A0A8J1Z0E2-F1
#
_cell.length_a   1.000
_cell.length_b   1.000
_cell.length_c   1.000
_cell.angle_alpha   90.00
_cell.angle_beta   90.00
_cell.angle_gamma   90.00
#
_symmetry.space_group_name_H-M   'P 1'
#
loop_
_entity.id
_entity.type
_entity.pdbx_description
1 polymer ?
#
loop_
_entity_poly.entity_id
_entity_poly.type
_entity_poly.pdbx_seq_one_letter_code
_entity_poly.pdbx_strand_id
1 'polypeptide(L)'
;MAVSTMHEAIAQFSAGGEYHAFGEFDASLVYYTAHGRADHLFGQRRGSGGAAHPSLSSRRNTAVGSKSSEEGEKSSTGGGEEGEDHGSEPARKKAKRDAAGIILDRLESEHAALVAVGTGGATASTSASSTATSGGEQASSSALRVRKIVLGCLDSWRQDCDRKEMENAEADFESDAAASVAKTAAKQSRTQLLETTKQLLLLNEILKQNSAGNSSSTVSDQQQPLSSELLTKIEDFCVKMEEQEYEFANQAYMHMTIGNTKWHQTLASSEARHNKGAKTKIIKKTGGTEFAESDEIHDHVWALKRLLTAMQKVRPAR
;
A
#
# COMPACT_ATOMS: atom_id res chain seq x y z
N MET A 1 -50.81 3.88 8.57
CA MET A 1 -50.62 3.49 7.15
C MET A 1 -49.45 4.29 6.55
N ALA A 2 -48.22 4.15 7.07
CA ALA A 2 -47.06 4.91 6.61
C ALA A 2 -45.73 4.12 6.72
N VAL A 3 -45.81 2.78 6.81
CA VAL A 3 -44.63 1.88 6.90
C VAL A 3 -44.56 0.95 5.68
N SER A 4 -45.54 1.02 4.76
CA SER A 4 -45.66 0.09 3.63
C SER A 4 -44.98 0.57 2.34
N THR A 5 -44.51 1.82 2.27
CA THR A 5 -43.95 2.42 1.04
C THR A 5 -42.43 2.39 0.95
N MET A 6 -41.71 1.97 2.01
CA MET A 6 -40.24 1.89 1.96
C MET A 6 -39.70 0.55 1.44
N HIS A 7 -40.47 -0.54 1.52
CA HIS A 7 -40.02 -1.84 1.01
C HIS A 7 -40.19 -1.98 -0.52
N GLU A 8 -41.04 -1.18 -1.15
CA GLU A 8 -41.26 -1.22 -2.60
C GLU A 8 -40.22 -0.41 -3.39
N ALA A 9 -39.59 0.58 -2.76
CA ALA A 9 -38.52 1.38 -3.36
C ALA A 9 -37.16 0.64 -3.43
N ILE A 10 -36.93 -0.35 -2.56
CA ILE A 10 -35.69 -1.15 -2.56
C ILE A 10 -35.76 -2.26 -3.63
N ALA A 11 -36.96 -2.77 -3.95
CA ALA A 11 -37.14 -3.80 -4.97
C ALA A 11 -36.96 -3.27 -6.42
N GLN A 12 -37.19 -1.98 -6.67
CA GLN A 12 -37.03 -1.39 -8.01
C GLN A 12 -35.59 -0.97 -8.36
N PHE A 13 -34.65 -0.96 -7.40
CA PHE A 13 -33.24 -0.67 -7.68
C PHE A 13 -32.40 -1.92 -8.01
N SER A 14 -32.97 -3.12 -7.86
CA SER A 14 -32.27 -4.40 -8.06
C SER A 14 -32.44 -5.02 -9.45
N ALA A 15 -33.24 -4.43 -10.33
CA ALA A 15 -33.55 -5.01 -11.64
C ALA A 15 -33.37 -3.95 -12.75
N GLY A 16 -32.17 -3.89 -13.34
CA GLY A 16 -31.98 -3.22 -14.64
C GLY A 16 -30.86 -2.18 -14.75
N GLY A 17 -29.79 -2.29 -13.96
CA GLY A 17 -28.58 -1.50 -14.21
C GLY A 17 -27.61 -2.27 -15.11
N GLU A 18 -27.59 -1.97 -16.41
CA GLU A 18 -26.46 -2.30 -17.27
C GLU A 18 -25.20 -1.61 -16.69
N TYR A 19 -24.30 -2.40 -16.10
CA TYR A 19 -23.01 -1.93 -15.64
C TYR A 19 -22.15 -1.61 -16.86
N HIS A 20 -22.18 -0.35 -17.30
CA HIS A 20 -21.09 0.19 -18.09
C HIS A 20 -19.81 0.05 -17.27
N ALA A 21 -18.88 -0.76 -17.78
CA ALA A 21 -17.54 -0.91 -17.25
C ALA A 21 -16.94 0.47 -16.96
N PHE A 22 -16.80 0.81 -15.69
CA PHE A 22 -15.99 1.94 -15.27
C PHE A 22 -14.57 1.64 -15.75
N GLY A 23 -14.12 2.44 -16.71
CA GLY A 23 -12.80 2.34 -17.33
C GLY A 23 -11.70 2.31 -16.27
N GLU A 24 -10.62 1.63 -16.63
CA GLU A 24 -9.36 1.53 -15.89
C GLU A 24 -9.05 2.81 -15.13
N PHE A 25 -9.33 2.79 -13.83
CA PHE A 25 -8.88 3.83 -12.92
C PHE A 25 -7.42 3.53 -12.61
N ASP A 26 -6.53 4.27 -13.28
CA ASP A 26 -5.09 4.20 -13.05
C ASP A 26 -4.78 4.73 -11.64
N ALA A 27 -4.79 3.81 -10.66
CA ALA A 27 -4.53 4.08 -9.25
C ALA A 27 -3.08 4.51 -8.97
N SER A 28 -2.22 4.60 -9.99
CA SER A 28 -0.83 5.04 -9.84
C SER A 28 -0.66 6.57 -9.73
N LEU A 29 -1.67 7.36 -10.13
CA LEU A 29 -1.50 8.82 -10.28
C LEU A 29 -1.95 9.67 -9.07
N VAL A 30 -2.61 9.11 -8.06
CA VAL A 30 -3.26 9.93 -7.01
C VAL A 30 -2.48 10.03 -5.68
N TYR A 31 -1.44 9.23 -5.44
CA TYR A 31 -0.79 9.20 -4.11
C TYR A 31 0.65 9.72 -4.01
N TYR A 32 1.24 10.25 -5.08
CA TYR A 32 2.62 10.77 -5.04
C TYR A 32 2.78 12.27 -4.72
N THR A 33 1.69 12.99 -4.39
CA THR A 33 1.73 14.46 -4.15
C THR A 33 1.39 14.91 -2.72
N ALA A 34 1.20 14.02 -1.75
CA ALA A 34 0.72 14.41 -0.42
C ALA A 34 1.71 14.27 0.75
N HIS A 35 2.96 13.84 0.53
CA HIS A 35 3.97 13.77 1.60
C HIS A 35 5.30 14.39 1.16
N GLY A 36 5.41 15.72 1.29
CA GLY A 36 6.68 16.43 1.11
C GLY A 36 6.57 17.95 1.27
N ARG A 37 6.83 18.44 2.49
CA ARG A 37 7.21 19.83 2.85
C ARG A 37 6.27 20.98 2.44
N ALA A 38 5.38 21.36 3.36
CA ALA A 38 4.64 22.62 3.32
C ALA A 38 5.12 23.65 4.36
N ASP A 39 6.44 23.72 4.65
CA ASP A 39 6.98 24.61 5.71
C ASP A 39 7.70 25.88 5.20
N HIS A 40 7.55 26.30 3.93
CA HIS A 40 8.29 27.48 3.44
C HIS A 40 7.56 28.48 2.54
N LEU A 41 6.22 28.53 2.55
CA LEU A 41 5.47 29.50 1.74
C LEU A 41 4.41 30.26 2.52
N PHE A 42 4.83 31.12 3.45
CA PHE A 42 4.06 32.34 3.77
C PHE A 42 5.01 33.54 3.82
N GLY A 43 5.08 34.23 2.68
CA GLY A 43 5.83 35.45 2.48
C GLY A 43 5.24 36.64 3.24
N GLN A 44 6.15 37.48 3.73
CA GLN A 44 5.89 38.85 4.15
C GLN A 44 5.11 39.63 3.08
N ARG A 45 3.96 40.18 3.47
CA ARG A 45 3.21 41.16 2.69
C ARG A 45 3.35 42.52 3.37
N ARG A 46 4.30 43.35 2.91
CA ARG A 46 4.19 44.82 2.91
C ARG A 46 3.68 45.18 1.51
N GLY A 47 2.60 45.91 1.28
CA GLY A 47 2.16 47.15 1.93
C GLY A 47 2.39 48.28 0.92
N SER A 48 1.46 48.49 -0.02
CA SER A 48 1.40 49.72 -0.83
C SER A 48 0.10 50.46 -0.50
N GLY A 49 0.25 51.50 0.33
CA GLY A 49 -0.77 52.51 0.52
C GLY A 49 -0.57 53.65 -0.48
N GLY A 50 -1.67 54.19 -0.98
CA GLY A 50 -1.70 55.46 -1.71
C GLY A 50 -2.79 56.34 -1.13
N ALA A 51 -2.41 57.26 -0.25
CA ALA A 51 -3.16 58.48 0.05
C ALA A 51 -2.22 59.53 0.65
N ALA A 52 -2.46 60.77 0.26
CA ALA A 52 -1.58 61.94 0.24
C ALA A 52 -1.27 62.60 1.60
N HIS A 53 -0.02 63.09 1.72
CA HIS A 53 0.51 64.33 2.36
C HIS A 53 0.17 64.70 3.84
N PRO A 54 0.95 65.60 4.49
CA PRO A 54 2.42 65.71 4.55
C PRO A 54 2.96 65.95 5.98
N SER A 55 4.30 65.91 6.09
CA SER A 55 5.14 66.84 6.87
C SER A 55 6.02 66.25 8.00
N LEU A 56 7.26 66.75 7.94
CA LEU A 56 8.24 66.94 9.01
C LEU A 56 9.10 65.76 9.49
N SER A 57 10.32 65.82 8.97
CA SER A 57 11.56 65.93 9.74
C SER A 57 12.39 64.66 9.92
N SER A 58 13.54 64.70 9.23
CA SER A 58 14.86 64.61 9.85
C SER A 58 15.18 63.33 10.62
N ARG A 59 15.97 62.43 10.00
CA ARG A 59 17.36 62.24 10.42
C ARG A 59 18.12 61.33 9.46
N ARG A 60 19.35 61.79 9.18
CA ARG A 60 20.47 61.08 8.58
C ARG A 60 20.67 59.70 9.21
N ASN A 61 21.02 58.72 8.40
CA ASN A 61 22.31 58.06 8.58
C ASN A 61 22.85 57.50 7.26
N THR A 62 24.04 57.98 6.95
CA THR A 62 25.02 57.49 6.00
C THR A 62 25.51 56.10 6.41
N ALA A 63 25.81 55.23 5.43
CA ALA A 63 27.18 54.80 5.11
C ALA A 63 27.28 53.36 4.57
N VAL A 64 28.28 53.19 3.70
CA VAL A 64 29.00 51.95 3.28
C VAL A 64 28.23 51.08 2.27
N GLY A 65 28.60 50.99 0.98
CA GLY A 65 29.94 50.69 0.39
C GLY A 65 30.08 49.17 0.35
N SER A 66 30.11 48.44 -0.78
CA SER A 66 31.13 48.37 -1.83
C SER A 66 30.72 47.15 -2.71
N LYS A 67 30.75 47.22 -4.05
CA LYS A 67 31.83 46.70 -4.94
C LYS A 67 32.22 45.24 -4.65
N SER A 68 32.47 44.35 -5.58
CA SER A 68 32.47 44.30 -7.05
C SER A 68 32.99 42.90 -7.42
N SER A 69 32.55 42.38 -8.56
CA SER A 69 33.33 41.63 -9.56
C SER A 69 34.40 40.61 -9.11
N GLU A 70 34.27 39.35 -9.55
CA GLU A 70 35.42 38.60 -10.06
C GLU A 70 34.99 37.59 -11.12
N GLU A 71 35.51 37.79 -12.32
CA GLU A 71 35.57 36.84 -13.43
C GLU A 71 36.64 35.78 -13.12
N GLY A 72 36.40 34.53 -13.48
CA GLY A 72 37.31 33.42 -13.22
C GLY A 72 37.24 32.36 -14.32
N GLU A 73 38.01 32.62 -15.37
CA GLU A 73 38.82 31.70 -16.17
C GLU A 73 38.29 30.32 -16.61
N LYS A 74 38.26 30.19 -17.95
CA LYS A 74 38.32 28.94 -18.71
C LYS A 74 39.60 28.16 -18.37
N SER A 75 39.48 26.90 -17.97
CA SER A 75 40.57 25.92 -18.11
C SER A 75 40.13 24.75 -18.98
N SER A 76 40.74 24.65 -20.16
CA SER A 76 40.70 23.47 -21.02
C SER A 76 41.69 22.43 -20.51
N THR A 77 41.22 21.24 -20.12
CA THR A 77 42.10 20.09 -19.93
C THR A 77 41.33 18.78 -20.12
N GLY A 78 41.83 17.93 -21.02
CA GLY A 78 41.74 16.48 -20.88
C GLY A 78 40.54 15.80 -21.53
N GLY A 79 40.66 15.49 -22.83
CA GLY A 79 39.96 14.34 -23.41
C GLY A 79 40.58 13.06 -22.85
N GLY A 80 39.88 12.42 -21.92
CA GLY A 80 40.10 11.03 -21.55
C GLY A 80 39.02 10.19 -22.25
N GLU A 81 39.42 9.43 -23.27
CA GLU A 81 38.63 8.32 -23.78
C GLU A 81 38.59 7.25 -22.68
N GLU A 82 37.61 7.37 -21.78
CA GLU A 82 37.21 6.27 -20.92
C GLU A 82 36.50 5.24 -21.81
N GLY A 83 37.20 4.16 -22.12
CA GLY A 83 36.60 2.98 -22.73
C GLY A 83 35.51 2.45 -21.81
N GLU A 84 34.25 2.69 -22.19
CA GLU A 84 33.09 2.08 -21.55
C GLU A 84 33.20 0.56 -21.68
N ASP A 85 33.62 -0.08 -20.59
CA ASP A 85 33.66 -1.52 -20.44
C ASP A 85 32.23 -2.09 -20.42
N HIS A 86 31.70 -2.34 -21.62
CA HIS A 86 30.39 -2.97 -21.86
C HIS A 86 30.33 -4.46 -21.42
N GLY A 87 31.35 -4.98 -20.73
CA GLY A 87 31.43 -6.40 -20.33
C GLY A 87 30.59 -6.82 -19.12
N SER A 88 30.01 -5.89 -18.34
CA SER A 88 29.50 -6.20 -16.99
C SER A 88 27.96 -6.21 -16.83
N GLU A 89 27.20 -5.76 -17.83
CA GLU A 89 25.74 -5.73 -17.76
C GLU A 89 25.03 -7.10 -17.78
N PRO A 90 25.46 -8.12 -18.57
CA PRO A 90 24.78 -9.42 -18.58
C PRO A 90 24.93 -10.17 -17.26
N ALA A 91 26.07 -10.02 -16.56
CA ALA A 91 26.31 -10.66 -15.26
C ALA A 91 25.39 -10.10 -14.16
N ARG A 92 25.17 -8.77 -14.13
CA ARG A 92 24.25 -8.14 -13.16
C ARG A 92 22.79 -8.53 -13.40
N LYS A 93 22.37 -8.69 -14.67
CA LYS A 93 21.01 -9.14 -15.02
C LYS A 93 20.76 -10.59 -14.57
N LYS A 94 21.77 -11.47 -14.71
CA LYS A 94 21.69 -12.86 -14.25
C LYS A 94 21.55 -12.95 -12.73
N ALA A 95 22.40 -12.24 -11.97
CA ALA A 95 22.36 -12.27 -10.51
C ALA A 95 21.01 -11.81 -9.90
N LYS A 96 20.35 -10.80 -10.50
CA LYS A 96 19.02 -10.36 -10.05
C LYS A 96 17.92 -11.40 -10.33
N ARG A 97 18.04 -12.12 -11.45
CA ARG A 97 17.09 -13.19 -11.80
C ARG A 97 17.22 -14.36 -10.83
N ASP A 98 18.45 -14.70 -10.46
CA ASP A 98 18.75 -15.77 -9.50
C ASP A 98 18.22 -15.42 -8.10
N ALA A 99 18.38 -14.18 -7.64
CA ALA A 99 17.85 -13.73 -6.34
C ALA A 99 16.31 -13.79 -6.26
N ALA A 100 15.61 -13.43 -7.34
CA ALA A 100 14.16 -13.55 -7.42
C ALA A 100 13.69 -15.02 -7.40
N GLY A 101 14.44 -15.91 -8.07
CA GLY A 101 14.19 -17.35 -8.05
C GLY A 101 14.26 -17.91 -6.63
N ILE A 102 15.30 -17.57 -5.87
CA ILE A 102 15.49 -18.05 -4.48
C ILE A 102 14.30 -17.68 -3.57
N ILE A 103 13.72 -16.48 -3.73
CA ILE A 103 12.56 -16.05 -2.93
C ILE A 103 11.32 -16.89 -3.29
N LEU A 104 11.12 -17.17 -4.59
CA LEU A 104 10.00 -17.99 -5.07
C LEU A 104 10.16 -19.46 -4.65
N ASP A 105 11.36 -20.03 -4.73
CA ASP A 105 11.63 -21.41 -4.29
C ASP A 105 11.36 -21.55 -2.79
N ARG A 106 11.73 -20.54 -1.99
CA ARG A 106 11.41 -20.51 -0.56
C ARG A 106 9.89 -20.48 -0.33
N LEU A 107 9.14 -19.66 -1.06
CA LEU A 107 7.68 -19.65 -0.99
C LEU A 107 7.07 -21.01 -1.31
N GLU A 108 7.53 -21.65 -2.39
CA GLU A 108 7.04 -22.98 -2.79
C GLU A 108 7.29 -24.00 -1.67
N SER A 109 8.48 -23.99 -1.07
CA SER A 109 8.80 -24.88 0.05
C SER A 109 7.90 -24.63 1.27
N GLU A 110 7.61 -23.36 1.58
CA GLU A 110 6.73 -22.99 2.69
C GLU A 110 5.27 -23.33 2.44
N HIS A 111 4.79 -23.14 1.21
CA HIS A 111 3.46 -23.52 0.79
C HIS A 111 3.29 -25.04 0.81
N ALA A 112 4.26 -25.80 0.27
CA ALA A 112 4.25 -27.26 0.32
C ALA A 112 4.23 -27.78 1.77
N ALA A 113 5.01 -27.18 2.66
CA ALA A 113 5.01 -27.52 4.08
C ALA A 113 3.64 -27.29 4.75
N LEU A 114 2.95 -26.18 4.44
CA LEU A 114 1.61 -25.90 4.95
C LEU A 114 0.54 -26.83 4.40
N VAL A 115 0.60 -27.15 3.10
CA VAL A 115 -0.34 -28.09 2.48
C VAL A 115 -0.22 -29.46 3.13
N ALA A 116 1.02 -29.93 3.38
CA ALA A 116 1.27 -31.21 4.04
C ALA A 116 0.67 -31.28 5.46
N VAL A 117 0.77 -30.20 6.23
CA VAL A 117 0.17 -30.09 7.58
C VAL A 117 -1.37 -30.15 7.51
N GLY A 118 -1.97 -29.52 6.50
CA GLY A 118 -3.43 -29.50 6.34
C GLY A 118 -4.04 -30.84 5.89
N THR A 119 -3.32 -31.64 5.10
CA THR A 119 -3.83 -32.93 4.58
C THR A 119 -3.67 -34.11 5.55
N GLY A 120 -2.79 -34.01 6.55
CA GLY A 120 -2.47 -35.13 7.46
C GLY A 120 -3.44 -35.37 8.62
N GLY A 121 -4.45 -34.52 8.83
CA GLY A 121 -5.23 -34.50 10.09
C GLY A 121 -6.68 -34.99 10.04
N ALA A 122 -7.22 -35.43 8.90
CA ALA A 122 -8.66 -35.69 8.77
C ALA A 122 -9.13 -37.07 9.27
N THR A 123 -8.26 -37.90 9.85
CA THR A 123 -8.63 -39.23 10.37
C THR A 123 -8.24 -39.37 11.84
N ALA A 124 -9.11 -38.97 12.78
CA ALA A 124 -9.39 -39.73 14.02
C ALA A 124 -10.20 -38.93 15.06
N SER A 125 -11.27 -39.60 15.52
CA SER A 125 -11.86 -39.52 16.88
C SER A 125 -12.39 -38.19 17.39
N THR A 126 -13.69 -38.01 17.16
CA THR A 126 -14.61 -37.12 17.89
C THR A 126 -14.74 -37.59 19.35
N SER A 127 -13.90 -37.08 20.25
CA SER A 127 -14.13 -37.17 21.69
C SER A 127 -14.41 -35.78 22.24
N ALA A 128 -15.68 -35.51 22.54
CA ALA A 128 -16.18 -34.27 23.09
C ALA A 128 -15.67 -34.06 24.52
N SER A 129 -14.70 -33.16 24.70
CA SER A 129 -14.31 -32.63 26.00
C SER A 129 -14.40 -31.11 25.95
N SER A 130 -15.49 -30.58 26.51
CA SER A 130 -15.74 -29.15 26.65
C SER A 130 -14.96 -28.58 27.83
N THR A 131 -13.76 -28.06 27.56
CA THR A 131 -12.99 -27.29 28.55
C THR A 131 -12.67 -25.92 27.96
N ALA A 132 -13.17 -24.87 28.61
CA ALA A 132 -13.06 -23.49 28.19
C ALA A 132 -11.61 -22.99 28.31
N THR A 133 -10.83 -23.12 27.23
CA THR A 133 -9.50 -22.54 27.07
C THR A 133 -9.54 -21.58 25.87
N SER A 134 -10.40 -20.55 25.93
CA SER A 134 -11.06 -19.99 24.74
C SER A 134 -10.39 -18.78 24.05
N GLY A 135 -9.11 -18.50 24.27
CA GLY A 135 -8.45 -17.30 23.71
C GLY A 135 -7.27 -17.59 22.78
N GLY A 136 -6.30 -18.37 23.26
CA GLY A 136 -5.03 -18.60 22.54
C GLY A 136 -5.16 -19.51 21.31
N GLU A 137 -6.00 -20.55 21.39
CA GLU A 137 -6.19 -21.49 20.28
C GLU A 137 -6.85 -20.83 19.06
N GLN A 138 -7.76 -19.88 19.29
CA GLN A 138 -8.47 -19.18 18.22
C GLN A 138 -7.53 -18.28 17.40
N ALA A 139 -6.64 -17.53 18.07
CA ALA A 139 -5.67 -16.66 17.39
C ALA A 139 -4.68 -17.46 16.53
N SER A 140 -4.21 -18.61 17.04
CA SER A 140 -3.31 -19.51 16.29
C SER A 140 -3.99 -20.09 15.04
N SER A 141 -5.26 -20.49 15.16
CA SER A 141 -6.05 -20.99 14.02
C SER A 141 -6.26 -19.91 12.94
N SER A 142 -6.58 -18.68 13.36
CA SER A 142 -6.82 -17.54 12.47
C SER A 142 -5.57 -17.17 11.67
N ALA A 143 -4.42 -17.09 12.33
CA ALA A 143 -3.13 -16.79 11.69
C ALA A 143 -2.74 -17.84 10.64
N LEU A 144 -2.96 -19.13 10.93
CA LEU A 144 -2.71 -20.21 9.98
C LEU A 144 -3.64 -20.14 8.76
N ARG A 145 -4.91 -19.80 8.97
CA ARG A 145 -5.88 -19.64 7.88
C ARG A 145 -5.49 -18.48 6.97
N VAL A 146 -5.19 -17.31 7.52
CA VAL A 146 -4.67 -16.15 6.78
C VAL A 146 -3.47 -16.54 5.93
N ARG A 147 -2.47 -17.19 6.55
CA ARG A 147 -1.25 -17.62 5.86
C ARG A 147 -1.56 -18.54 4.67
N LYS A 148 -2.44 -19.53 4.85
CA LYS A 148 -2.85 -20.44 3.78
C LYS A 148 -3.51 -19.71 2.61
N ILE A 149 -4.45 -18.82 2.89
CA ILE A 149 -5.18 -18.04 1.88
C ILE A 149 -4.22 -17.14 1.09
N VAL A 150 -3.38 -16.39 1.80
CA VAL A 150 -2.42 -15.45 1.19
C VAL A 150 -1.48 -16.19 0.25
N LEU A 151 -0.93 -17.33 0.67
CA LEU A 151 -0.02 -18.12 -0.18
C LEU A 151 -0.75 -18.71 -1.41
N GLY A 152 -1.98 -19.21 -1.25
CA GLY A 152 -2.77 -19.70 -2.38
C GLY A 152 -3.10 -18.59 -3.40
N CYS A 153 -3.35 -17.37 -2.93
CA CYS A 153 -3.56 -16.21 -3.80
C CYS A 153 -2.27 -15.79 -4.52
N LEU A 154 -1.14 -15.76 -3.81
CA LEU A 154 0.17 -15.46 -4.40
C LEU A 154 0.56 -16.46 -5.49
N ASP A 155 0.35 -17.76 -5.26
CA ASP A 155 0.61 -18.80 -6.25
C ASP A 155 -0.26 -18.62 -7.50
N SER A 156 -1.54 -18.27 -7.31
CA SER A 156 -2.45 -17.98 -8.42
C SER A 156 -2.01 -16.76 -9.25
N TRP A 157 -1.57 -15.69 -8.58
CA TRP A 157 -1.07 -14.50 -9.26
C TRP A 157 0.26 -14.78 -9.99
N ARG A 158 1.13 -15.61 -9.41
CA ARG A 158 2.34 -16.07 -10.11
C ARG A 158 2.00 -16.84 -11.38
N GLN A 159 1.12 -17.84 -11.29
CA GLN A 159 0.70 -18.63 -12.46
C GLN A 159 0.10 -17.74 -13.56
N ASP A 160 -0.65 -16.70 -13.19
CA ASP A 160 -1.16 -15.70 -14.13
C ASP A 160 -0.04 -14.88 -14.80
N CYS A 161 0.98 -14.47 -14.04
CA CYS A 161 2.14 -13.77 -14.61
C CYS A 161 2.89 -14.67 -15.58
N ASP A 162 3.14 -15.93 -15.22
CA ASP A 162 3.85 -16.90 -16.06
C ASP A 162 3.04 -17.19 -17.34
N ARG A 163 1.70 -17.32 -17.24
CA ARG A 163 0.82 -17.49 -18.40
C ARG A 163 0.90 -16.29 -19.36
N LYS A 164 0.82 -15.06 -18.84
CA LYS A 164 0.92 -13.84 -19.65
C LYS A 164 2.30 -13.67 -20.29
N GLU A 165 3.37 -14.09 -19.62
CA GLU A 165 4.71 -14.08 -20.21
C GLU A 165 4.79 -15.04 -21.41
N MET A 166 4.17 -16.22 -21.33
CA MET A 166 4.09 -17.17 -22.44
C MET A 166 3.22 -16.64 -23.59
N GLU A 167 2.05 -16.10 -23.31
CA GLU A 167 1.16 -15.48 -24.31
C GLU A 167 1.87 -14.33 -25.06
N ASN A 168 2.63 -13.50 -24.33
CA ASN A 168 3.41 -12.41 -24.92
C ASN A 168 4.58 -12.91 -25.78
N ALA A 169 5.19 -14.05 -25.42
CA ALA A 169 6.27 -14.65 -26.21
C ALA A 169 5.77 -15.20 -27.55
N GLU A 170 4.51 -15.64 -27.62
CA GLU A 170 3.87 -16.07 -28.87
C GLU A 170 3.46 -14.86 -29.74
N ALA A 171 3.01 -13.77 -29.13
CA ALA A 171 2.59 -12.54 -29.82
C ALA A 171 3.74 -11.74 -30.46
N ASP A 172 4.99 -12.01 -30.07
CA ASP A 172 6.20 -11.35 -30.60
C ASP A 172 6.35 -11.48 -32.12
N PHE A 173 5.57 -12.34 -32.79
CA PHE A 173 5.59 -12.50 -34.23
C PHE A 173 4.71 -11.50 -35.02
N GLU A 174 3.77 -10.78 -34.38
CA GLU A 174 2.73 -10.03 -35.13
C GLU A 174 2.83 -8.49 -35.09
N SER A 175 3.63 -7.87 -34.22
CA SER A 175 3.93 -6.40 -34.30
C SER A 175 4.91 -5.94 -33.21
N ASP A 176 6.05 -5.37 -33.59
CA ASP A 176 7.11 -4.90 -32.67
C ASP A 176 6.64 -3.90 -31.60
N ALA A 177 5.73 -2.97 -31.92
CA ALA A 177 5.33 -1.92 -30.99
C ALA A 177 4.46 -2.44 -29.83
N ALA A 178 3.40 -3.18 -30.15
CA ALA A 178 2.51 -3.79 -29.15
C ALA A 178 3.25 -4.81 -28.26
N ALA A 179 4.14 -5.61 -28.87
CA ALA A 179 5.01 -6.55 -28.17
C ALA A 179 5.90 -5.84 -27.13
N SER A 180 6.45 -4.67 -27.46
CA SER A 180 7.29 -3.90 -26.52
C SER A 180 6.50 -3.44 -25.27
N VAL A 181 5.26 -2.95 -25.46
CA VAL A 181 4.40 -2.50 -24.37
C VAL A 181 4.02 -3.68 -23.48
N ALA A 182 3.59 -4.80 -24.08
CA ALA A 182 3.23 -6.01 -23.35
C ALA A 182 4.40 -6.56 -22.50
N LYS A 183 5.62 -6.57 -23.06
CA LYS A 183 6.85 -6.95 -22.32
C LYS A 183 7.13 -6.04 -21.13
N THR A 184 6.97 -4.72 -21.30
CA THR A 184 7.17 -3.78 -20.18
C THR A 184 6.13 -3.96 -19.09
N ALA A 185 4.85 -4.17 -19.45
CA ALA A 185 3.77 -4.42 -18.51
C ALA A 185 3.97 -5.75 -17.74
N ALA A 186 4.37 -6.83 -18.43
CA ALA A 186 4.67 -8.11 -17.80
C ALA A 186 5.84 -7.97 -16.79
N LYS A 187 6.92 -7.28 -17.18
CA LYS A 187 8.05 -7.01 -16.30
C LYS A 187 7.66 -6.18 -15.07
N GLN A 188 6.79 -5.19 -15.24
CA GLN A 188 6.27 -4.39 -14.14
C GLN A 188 5.41 -5.23 -13.19
N SER A 189 4.50 -6.06 -13.72
CA SER A 189 3.67 -6.99 -12.94
C SER A 189 4.54 -7.94 -12.12
N ARG A 190 5.58 -8.53 -12.73
CA ARG A 190 6.52 -9.42 -12.02
C ARG A 190 7.27 -8.71 -10.90
N THR A 191 7.71 -7.48 -11.15
CA THR A 191 8.39 -6.67 -10.12
C THR A 191 7.45 -6.37 -8.94
N GLN A 192 6.19 -6.04 -9.22
CA GLN A 192 5.16 -5.83 -8.19
C GLN A 192 4.85 -7.11 -7.42
N LEU A 193 4.77 -8.27 -8.09
CA LEU A 193 4.59 -9.57 -7.46
C LEU A 193 5.73 -9.88 -6.47
N LEU A 194 6.99 -9.67 -6.88
CA LEU A 194 8.15 -9.92 -6.02
C LEU A 194 8.17 -9.01 -4.79
N GLU A 195 7.89 -7.72 -4.95
CA GLU A 195 7.85 -6.79 -3.82
C GLU A 195 6.70 -7.13 -2.88
N THR A 196 5.51 -7.39 -3.42
CA THR A 196 4.33 -7.77 -2.63
C THR A 196 4.57 -9.08 -1.87
N THR A 197 5.19 -10.05 -2.53
CA THR A 197 5.62 -11.32 -1.95
C THR A 197 6.54 -11.11 -0.75
N LYS A 198 7.58 -10.28 -0.92
CA LYS A 198 8.55 -10.00 0.15
C LYS A 198 7.85 -9.42 1.38
N GLN A 199 6.94 -8.47 1.18
CA GLN A 199 6.18 -7.86 2.28
C GLN A 199 5.24 -8.87 2.97
N LEU A 200 4.58 -9.74 2.20
CA LEU A 200 3.68 -10.76 2.76
C LEU A 200 4.42 -11.92 3.44
N LEU A 201 5.66 -12.21 3.03
CA LEU A 201 6.53 -13.14 3.75
C LEU A 201 6.91 -12.61 5.14
N LEU A 202 7.19 -11.31 5.25
CA LEU A 202 7.44 -10.69 6.55
C LEU A 202 6.18 -10.74 7.43
N LEU A 203 5.01 -10.46 6.86
CA LEU A 203 3.73 -10.64 7.55
C LEU A 203 3.56 -12.09 8.04
N ASN A 204 3.93 -13.09 7.23
CA ASN A 204 3.86 -14.49 7.62
C ASN A 204 4.77 -14.83 8.81
N GLU A 205 5.97 -14.23 8.91
CA GLU A 205 6.83 -14.41 10.07
C GLU A 205 6.20 -13.80 11.33
N ILE A 206 5.59 -12.62 11.21
CA ILE A 206 4.83 -12.00 12.31
C ILE A 206 3.65 -12.89 12.73
N LEU A 207 2.91 -13.46 11.77
CA LEU A 207 1.81 -14.39 12.06
C LEU A 207 2.30 -15.68 12.74
N LYS A 208 3.45 -16.22 12.34
CA LYS A 208 4.08 -17.37 13.01
C LYS A 208 4.40 -17.05 14.47
N GLN A 209 5.01 -15.88 14.73
CA GLN A 209 5.32 -15.43 16.09
C GLN A 209 4.05 -15.28 16.95
N ASN A 210 2.98 -14.67 16.39
CA ASN A 210 1.69 -14.57 17.08
C ASN A 210 1.08 -15.95 17.41
N SER A 211 1.21 -16.92 16.51
CA SER A 211 0.67 -18.29 16.71
C SER A 211 1.45 -19.14 17.72
N ALA A 212 2.75 -18.89 17.88
CA ALA A 212 3.61 -19.63 18.79
C ALA A 212 3.39 -19.26 20.26
N GLY A 213 2.65 -18.17 20.52
CA GLY A 213 2.50 -17.57 21.84
C GLY A 213 3.83 -16.96 22.28
N ASN A 214 3.88 -15.64 22.44
CA ASN A 214 5.06 -14.79 22.78
C ASN A 214 5.77 -15.12 24.13
N SER A 215 5.99 -16.39 24.44
CA SER A 215 6.67 -16.86 25.65
C SER A 215 8.20 -16.81 25.52
N SER A 216 8.76 -16.55 24.34
CA SER A 216 10.19 -16.42 24.11
C SER A 216 10.57 -14.96 23.85
N SER A 217 10.86 -14.22 24.92
CA SER A 217 11.25 -12.80 24.93
C SER A 217 12.68 -12.52 24.44
N THR A 218 13.28 -13.43 23.65
CA THR A 218 14.71 -13.34 23.28
C THR A 218 14.98 -13.04 21.80
N VAL A 219 13.96 -12.71 21.01
CA VAL A 219 14.12 -12.50 19.55
C VAL A 219 13.70 -11.08 19.17
N SER A 220 14.72 -10.27 18.88
CA SER A 220 14.69 -9.08 18.00
C SER A 220 13.61 -8.03 18.29
N ASP A 221 14.01 -6.95 18.98
CA ASP A 221 13.24 -5.73 19.33
C ASP A 221 12.48 -5.01 18.18
N GLN A 222 12.47 -5.51 16.95
CA GLN A 222 11.97 -4.76 15.80
C GLN A 222 10.57 -5.16 15.31
N GLN A 223 10.04 -6.34 15.63
CA GLN A 223 8.73 -6.75 15.10
C GLN A 223 7.66 -6.72 16.19
N GLN A 224 6.73 -5.76 16.08
CA GLN A 224 5.60 -5.72 16.99
C GLN A 224 4.58 -6.83 16.66
N PRO A 225 4.11 -7.59 17.66
CA PRO A 225 3.02 -8.55 17.46
C PRO A 225 1.75 -7.82 17.01
N LEU A 226 0.91 -8.50 16.22
CA LEU A 226 -0.34 -7.93 15.76
C LEU A 226 -1.37 -8.04 16.88
N SER A 227 -2.22 -7.03 17.04
CA SER A 227 -3.35 -7.17 17.95
C SER A 227 -4.31 -8.25 17.45
N SER A 228 -5.05 -8.86 18.38
CA SER A 228 -6.10 -9.82 18.04
C SER A 228 -7.22 -9.20 17.20
N GLU A 229 -7.54 -7.92 17.41
CA GLU A 229 -8.55 -7.20 16.64
C GLU A 229 -8.10 -7.02 15.18
N LEU A 230 -6.86 -6.57 14.96
CA LEU A 230 -6.30 -6.42 13.62
C LEU A 230 -6.18 -7.77 12.92
N LEU A 231 -5.73 -8.82 13.62
CA LEU A 231 -5.67 -10.17 13.07
C LEU A 231 -7.05 -10.67 12.60
N THR A 232 -8.10 -10.40 13.36
CA THR A 232 -9.48 -10.77 13.00
C THR A 232 -9.92 -10.04 11.73
N LYS A 233 -9.58 -8.75 11.58
CA LYS A 233 -9.90 -7.97 10.37
C LYS A 233 -9.11 -8.43 9.15
N ILE A 234 -7.85 -8.83 9.34
CA ILE A 234 -7.02 -9.41 8.27
C ILE A 234 -7.61 -10.76 7.84
N GLU A 235 -8.03 -11.60 8.79
CA GLU A 235 -8.70 -12.86 8.47
C GLU A 235 -9.98 -12.64 7.66
N ASP A 236 -10.88 -11.76 8.11
CA ASP A 236 -12.12 -11.44 7.41
C ASP A 236 -11.83 -10.93 5.97
N PHE A 237 -10.86 -10.02 5.83
CA PHE A 237 -10.38 -9.55 4.53
C PHE A 237 -9.91 -10.70 3.63
N CYS A 238 -9.07 -11.59 4.16
CA CYS A 238 -8.52 -12.71 3.39
C CYS A 238 -9.60 -13.72 2.99
N VAL A 239 -10.53 -14.06 3.89
CA VAL A 239 -11.64 -14.97 3.60
C VAL A 239 -12.52 -14.39 2.50
N LYS A 240 -12.90 -13.12 2.58
CA LYS A 240 -13.70 -12.44 1.55
C LYS A 240 -12.98 -12.40 0.19
N MET A 241 -11.66 -12.21 0.20
CA MET A 241 -10.84 -12.28 -1.00
C MET A 241 -10.80 -13.70 -1.61
N GLU A 242 -10.73 -14.74 -0.77
CA GLU A 242 -10.77 -16.14 -1.22
C GLU A 242 -12.13 -16.51 -1.83
N GLU A 243 -13.21 -16.04 -1.21
CA GLU A 243 -14.60 -16.21 -1.67
C GLU A 243 -14.94 -15.40 -2.94
N GLN A 244 -14.00 -14.61 -3.47
CA GLN A 244 -14.19 -13.71 -4.62
C GLN A 244 -15.20 -12.58 -4.34
N GLU A 245 -15.50 -12.32 -3.08
CA GLU A 245 -16.36 -11.26 -2.58
C GLU A 245 -15.57 -9.93 -2.49
N TYR A 246 -15.04 -9.46 -3.62
CA TYR A 246 -14.06 -8.37 -3.63
C TYR A 246 -14.58 -7.02 -3.15
N GLU A 247 -15.88 -6.76 -3.30
CA GLU A 247 -16.50 -5.56 -2.76
C GLU A 247 -16.45 -5.58 -1.23
N PHE A 248 -16.84 -6.70 -0.61
CA PHE A 248 -16.79 -6.88 0.83
C PHE A 248 -15.35 -6.92 1.36
N ALA A 249 -14.42 -7.53 0.63
CA ALA A 249 -13.00 -7.46 0.96
C ALA A 249 -12.48 -6.01 0.95
N ASN A 250 -12.89 -5.20 -0.03
CA ASN A 250 -12.57 -3.78 -0.04
C ASN A 250 -13.16 -3.04 1.17
N GLN A 251 -14.39 -3.33 1.55
CA GLN A 251 -15.01 -2.74 2.75
C GLN A 251 -14.23 -3.13 4.02
N ALA A 252 -13.86 -4.40 4.18
CA ALA A 252 -13.03 -4.87 5.30
C ALA A 252 -11.68 -4.15 5.35
N TYR A 253 -11.04 -3.93 4.19
CA TYR A 253 -9.81 -3.14 4.10
C TYR A 253 -9.99 -1.69 4.55
N MET A 254 -11.09 -1.04 4.16
CA MET A 254 -11.41 0.31 4.60
C MET A 254 -11.63 0.33 6.12
N HIS A 255 -12.36 -0.63 6.68
CA HIS A 255 -12.55 -0.76 8.13
C HIS A 255 -11.24 -1.02 8.89
N MET A 256 -10.28 -1.72 8.27
CA MET A 256 -8.96 -1.97 8.87
C MET A 256 -8.08 -0.70 8.87
N THR A 257 -8.06 0.03 7.76
CA THR A 257 -7.15 1.18 7.55
C THR A 257 -7.67 2.48 8.13
N ILE A 258 -8.93 2.81 7.84
CA ILE A 258 -9.62 4.03 8.27
C ILE A 258 -10.28 3.81 9.63
N GLY A 259 -10.88 2.64 9.85
CA GLY A 259 -11.65 2.34 11.05
C GLY A 259 -12.88 3.23 11.19
N ASN A 260 -13.30 3.44 12.45
CA ASN A 260 -14.39 4.36 12.79
C ASN A 260 -13.88 5.78 13.09
N THR A 261 -12.66 6.10 12.67
CA THR A 261 -12.00 7.35 13.02
C THR A 261 -12.59 8.48 12.20
N LYS A 262 -13.19 9.47 12.86
CA LYS A 262 -13.83 10.61 12.19
C LYS A 262 -12.81 11.53 11.48
N TRP A 263 -11.58 11.59 11.98
CA TRP A 263 -10.53 12.48 11.49
C TRP A 263 -9.18 11.75 11.43
N HIS A 264 -8.74 11.42 10.22
CA HIS A 264 -7.46 10.70 9.98
C HIS A 264 -6.24 11.62 10.03
N GLN A 265 -6.45 12.93 9.88
CA GLN A 265 -5.39 13.95 9.88
C GLN A 265 -5.80 15.10 10.78
N THR A 266 -4.82 15.78 11.36
CA THR A 266 -5.06 17.03 12.09
C THR A 266 -5.40 18.12 11.08
N LEU A 267 -6.65 18.59 11.11
CA LEU A 267 -7.15 19.61 10.19
C LEU A 267 -7.23 20.96 10.89
N ALA A 268 -6.60 21.98 10.31
CA ALA A 268 -6.88 23.37 10.66
C ALA A 268 -8.00 23.89 9.75
N SER A 269 -9.19 24.08 10.30
CA SER A 269 -10.34 24.65 9.58
C SER A 269 -10.57 26.07 10.05
N SER A 270 -10.56 27.04 9.14
CA SER A 270 -10.92 28.43 9.43
C SER A 270 -12.31 28.73 8.89
N GLU A 271 -13.25 29.07 9.78
CA GLU A 271 -14.55 29.57 9.38
C GLU A 271 -14.49 31.11 9.30
N ALA A 272 -14.65 31.66 8.10
CA ALA A 272 -14.74 33.11 7.92
C ALA A 272 -16.09 33.59 8.45
N ARG A 273 -16.08 34.42 9.49
CA ARG A 273 -17.30 35.03 10.02
C ARG A 273 -17.43 36.46 9.51
N HIS A 274 -18.56 36.75 8.87
CA HIS A 274 -18.84 38.09 8.34
C HIS A 274 -18.68 39.14 9.45
N ASN A 275 -17.81 40.13 9.23
CA ASN A 275 -17.47 41.22 10.15
C ASN A 275 -16.87 40.81 11.52
N LYS A 276 -16.46 39.55 11.73
CA LYS A 276 -15.86 39.08 13.01
C LYS A 276 -14.49 38.40 12.85
N GLY A 277 -13.88 38.48 11.67
CA GLY A 277 -12.62 37.80 11.36
C GLY A 277 -12.79 36.29 11.15
N ALA A 278 -11.67 35.57 11.03
CA ALA A 278 -11.66 34.12 10.87
C ALA A 278 -11.55 33.43 12.23
N LYS A 279 -12.44 32.48 12.51
CA LYS A 279 -12.29 31.58 13.66
C LYS A 279 -11.58 30.31 13.19
N THR A 280 -10.32 30.16 13.57
CA THR A 280 -9.56 28.93 13.31
C THR A 280 -9.88 27.89 14.37
N LYS A 281 -10.34 26.71 13.95
CA LYS A 281 -10.52 25.52 14.77
C LYS A 281 -9.51 24.46 14.33
N ILE A 282 -8.67 24.02 15.26
CA ILE A 282 -7.78 22.87 15.05
C ILE A 282 -8.54 21.63 15.50
N ILE A 283 -8.82 20.74 14.56
CA ILE A 283 -9.39 19.43 14.82
C ILE A 283 -8.21 18.45 14.87
N LYS A 284 -7.86 18.01 16.08
CA LYS A 284 -6.78 17.04 16.27
C LYS A 284 -7.19 15.67 15.74
N LYS A 285 -6.25 14.93 15.16
CA LYS A 285 -6.38 13.49 14.90
C LYS A 285 -6.83 12.83 16.21
N THR A 286 -8.00 12.20 16.20
CA THR A 286 -8.46 11.35 17.30
C THR A 286 -7.77 9.99 17.10
N GLY A 287 -7.41 9.29 18.18
CA GLY A 287 -6.54 8.08 18.18
C GLY A 287 -6.58 7.24 16.91
N GLY A 288 -5.40 6.85 16.41
CA GLY A 288 -5.26 6.16 15.14
C GLY A 288 -5.85 4.75 15.19
N THR A 289 -6.12 4.19 14.02
CA THR A 289 -6.09 2.72 13.87
C THR A 289 -4.66 2.25 14.11
N GLU A 290 -4.45 1.02 14.59
CA GLU A 290 -3.10 0.45 14.73
C GLU A 290 -2.31 0.50 13.41
N PHE A 291 -3.03 0.39 12.28
CA PHE A 291 -2.50 0.61 10.93
C PHE A 291 -1.83 1.98 10.76
N ALA A 292 -2.35 3.04 11.38
CA ALA A 292 -1.83 4.40 11.27
C ALA A 292 -0.74 4.72 12.31
N GLU A 293 -0.39 3.77 13.18
CA GLU A 293 0.60 3.95 14.24
C GLU A 293 1.92 3.19 13.95
N SER A 294 1.88 2.15 13.12
CA SER A 294 3.06 1.38 12.71
C SER A 294 3.25 1.38 11.20
N ASP A 295 4.37 1.94 10.74
CA ASP A 295 4.78 1.97 9.33
C ASP A 295 4.97 0.55 8.76
N GLU A 296 5.40 -0.40 9.60
CA GLU A 296 5.58 -1.80 9.19
C GLU A 296 4.24 -2.48 8.91
N ILE A 297 3.26 -2.30 9.82
CA ILE A 297 1.89 -2.81 9.62
C ILE A 297 1.27 -2.15 8.38
N HIS A 298 1.54 -0.87 8.16
CA HIS A 298 1.08 -0.15 6.99
C HIS A 298 1.54 -0.82 5.69
N ASP A 299 2.83 -1.15 5.58
CA ASP A 299 3.39 -1.77 4.38
C ASP A 299 2.83 -3.18 4.12
N HIS A 300 2.62 -3.97 5.18
CA HIS A 300 2.00 -5.29 5.06
C HIS A 300 0.54 -5.22 4.62
N VAL A 301 -0.24 -4.31 5.20
CA VAL A 301 -1.65 -4.10 4.83
C VAL A 301 -1.77 -3.54 3.41
N TRP A 302 -0.83 -2.69 2.99
CA TRP A 302 -0.76 -2.22 1.61
C TRP A 302 -0.43 -3.34 0.62
N ALA A 303 0.46 -4.26 0.99
CA ALA A 303 0.76 -5.45 0.21
C ALA A 303 -0.50 -6.34 0.05
N LEU A 304 -1.32 -6.50 1.09
CA LEU A 304 -2.61 -7.19 1.02
C LEU A 304 -3.58 -6.52 0.03
N LYS A 305 -3.63 -5.18 -0.01
CA LYS A 305 -4.44 -4.45 -1.00
C LYS A 305 -3.99 -4.68 -2.44
N ARG A 306 -2.68 -4.72 -2.67
CA ARG A 306 -2.11 -5.05 -3.99
C ARG A 306 -2.49 -6.47 -4.39
N LEU A 307 -2.39 -7.42 -3.46
CA LEU A 307 -2.81 -8.80 -3.68
C LEU A 307 -4.29 -8.88 -4.08
N LEU A 308 -5.18 -8.20 -3.35
CA LEU A 308 -6.61 -8.14 -3.71
C LEU A 308 -6.83 -7.61 -5.13
N THR A 309 -6.16 -6.52 -5.49
CA THR A 309 -6.28 -5.90 -6.83
C THR A 309 -5.77 -6.85 -7.92
N ALA A 310 -4.71 -7.61 -7.65
CA ALA A 310 -4.26 -8.65 -8.55
C ALA A 310 -5.27 -9.79 -8.66
N MET A 311 -5.82 -10.27 -7.54
CA MET A 311 -6.80 -11.35 -7.52
C MET A 311 -8.08 -11.00 -8.27
N GLN A 312 -8.55 -9.75 -8.22
CA GLN A 312 -9.66 -9.27 -9.05
C GLN A 312 -9.42 -9.46 -10.56
N LYS A 313 -8.16 -9.37 -11.01
CA LYS A 313 -7.79 -9.58 -12.41
C LYS A 313 -7.61 -11.06 -12.75
N VAL A 314 -7.05 -11.84 -11.82
CA VAL A 314 -6.76 -13.27 -12.02
C VAL A 314 -8.02 -14.12 -11.94
N ARG A 315 -8.94 -13.78 -11.03
CA ARG A 315 -10.17 -14.51 -10.74
C ARG A 315 -11.33 -13.52 -10.66
N PRO A 316 -11.86 -13.01 -11.78
CA PRO A 316 -12.93 -12.03 -11.72
C PRO A 316 -14.15 -12.58 -10.96
N ALA A 317 -14.87 -11.69 -10.26
CA ALA A 317 -16.10 -12.06 -9.56
C ALA A 317 -17.10 -12.70 -10.53
N ARG A 318 -17.78 -13.74 -10.06
CA ARG A 318 -18.79 -14.46 -10.84
C ARG A 318 -20.11 -13.73 -10.92
#